data_AF-A0A8T4VNI6-F1
#
_entry.id   AF-A0A8T4VNI6-F1
#
_cell.length_a   1.000
_cell.length_b   1.000
_cell.length_c   1.000
_cell.angle_alpha   90.00
_cell.angle_beta   90.00
_cell.angle_gamma   90.00
#
_symmetry.space_group_name_H-M   'P 1'
#
loop_
_entity.id
_entity.type
_entity.pdbx_description
1 polymer ?
#
loop_
_entity_poly.entity_id
_entity_poly.type
_entity_poly.pdbx_seq_one_letter_code
_entity_poly.pdbx_strand_id
1 'polypeptide(L)'
;MWNKKASHGGGGGAIGAIFVVIMIVFMLLILVNDLVDFSKNFIRECSDNLQCNEEQYCGADFKCHEIPVKEKTIVQEYYSYDLVSPAIIIGIALVCGSLILKKKNKKEEGREDNAYYQQYQQQYQQQYPQFQQSLDQTKK
;
A
#
# COMPACT_ATOMS: atom_id res chain seq x y z
N MET A 1 45.34 22.00 -49.50
CA MET A 1 44.03 21.91 -48.82
C MET A 1 43.36 20.60 -49.21
N TRP A 2 43.47 19.55 -48.39
CA TRP A 2 42.69 18.32 -48.55
C TRP A 2 42.17 17.92 -47.17
N ASN A 3 40.89 18.16 -46.94
CA ASN A 3 40.21 17.88 -45.68
C ASN A 3 39.48 16.53 -45.86
N LYS A 4 40.07 15.42 -45.40
CA LYS A 4 39.40 14.12 -45.37
C LYS A 4 38.48 14.07 -44.17
N LYS A 5 37.18 14.25 -44.40
CA LYS A 5 36.13 13.89 -43.43
C LYS A 5 36.15 12.37 -43.25
N ALA A 6 36.48 11.92 -42.06
CA ALA A 6 36.26 10.55 -41.62
C ALA A 6 34.75 10.33 -41.49
N SER A 7 34.20 9.53 -42.41
CA SER A 7 32.85 8.99 -42.31
C SER A 7 32.88 7.82 -41.34
N HIS A 8 32.47 8.03 -40.09
CA HIS A 8 32.15 6.92 -39.18
C HIS A 8 30.81 6.32 -39.61
N GLY A 9 30.89 5.19 -40.31
CA GLY A 9 29.76 4.33 -40.62
C GLY A 9 29.11 3.80 -39.34
N GLY A 10 28.04 4.48 -38.90
CA GLY A 10 27.14 4.01 -37.86
C GLY A 10 26.26 2.88 -38.40
N GLY A 11 26.74 1.64 -38.30
CA GLY A 11 25.97 0.44 -38.65
C GLY A 11 26.04 -0.69 -37.62
N GLY A 12 26.91 -0.60 -36.61
CA GLY A 12 27.14 -1.68 -35.61
C GLY A 12 26.42 -1.50 -34.27
N GLY A 13 25.92 -0.30 -33.96
CA GLY A 13 25.34 0.00 -32.64
C GLY A 13 24.00 -0.71 -32.37
N ALA A 14 23.16 -0.86 -33.41
CA ALA A 14 21.85 -1.49 -33.28
C ALA A 14 21.96 -3.00 -32.99
N ILE A 15 22.89 -3.70 -33.65
CA ILE A 15 23.09 -5.13 -33.45
C ILE A 15 23.66 -5.41 -32.05
N GLY A 16 24.58 -4.58 -31.57
CA GLY A 16 25.12 -4.67 -30.21
C GLY A 16 24.04 -4.46 -29.14
N ALA A 17 23.18 -3.46 -29.32
CA ALA A 17 22.07 -3.21 -28.41
C ALA A 17 21.08 -4.38 -28.36
N ILE A 18 20.73 -4.96 -29.50
CA ILE A 18 19.83 -6.13 -29.59
C ILE A 18 20.43 -7.34 -28.86
N PHE A 19 21.73 -7.61 -29.04
CA PHE A 19 22.40 -8.72 -28.36
C PHE A 19 22.42 -8.57 -26.83
N VAL A 20 22.65 -7.35 -26.33
CA VAL A 20 22.63 -7.06 -24.89
C VAL A 20 21.23 -7.28 -24.32
N VAL A 21 20.19 -6.81 -25.02
CA VAL A 21 18.80 -7.01 -24.59
C VAL A 21 18.44 -8.49 -24.54
N ILE A 22 18.81 -9.27 -25.56
CA ILE A 22 18.57 -10.72 -25.60
C ILE A 22 19.27 -11.42 -24.43
N MET A 23 20.53 -11.08 -24.15
CA MET A 23 21.28 -11.66 -23.03
C MET A 23 20.65 -11.36 -21.68
N ILE A 24 20.17 -10.13 -21.47
CA ILE A 24 19.47 -9.76 -20.23
C ILE A 24 18.18 -10.57 -20.08
N VAL A 25 17.39 -10.70 -21.15
CA VAL A 25 16.15 -11.51 -21.12
C VAL A 25 16.47 -12.97 -20.81
N PHE A 26 17.50 -13.54 -21.44
CA PHE A 26 17.91 -14.92 -21.17
C PHE A 26 18.36 -15.12 -19.72
N MET A 27 19.13 -14.18 -19.19
CA MET A 27 19.60 -14.23 -17.80
C MET A 27 18.44 -14.14 -16.81
N LEU A 28 17.44 -13.28 -17.08
CA LEU A 28 16.21 -13.21 -16.28
C LEU A 28 15.41 -14.51 -16.31
N LEU A 29 15.29 -15.16 -17.47
CA LEU A 29 14.57 -16.43 -17.59
C LEU A 29 15.23 -17.54 -16.77
N ILE A 30 16.57 -17.62 -16.79
CA ILE A 30 17.33 -18.58 -15.97
C ILE A 30 17.10 -18.29 -14.49
N LEU A 31 17.19 -17.02 -14.09
CA LEU A 31 16.98 -16.60 -12.70
C LEU A 31 15.58 -16.97 -12.19
N VAL A 32 14.54 -16.74 -12.99
CA VAL A 32 13.17 -17.11 -12.65
C VAL A 32 13.01 -18.62 -12.53
N ASN A 33 13.62 -19.39 -13.42
CA ASN A 33 13.55 -20.85 -13.38
C ASN A 33 14.21 -21.41 -12.11
N ASP A 34 15.41 -20.92 -11.78
CA ASP A 34 16.11 -21.31 -10.54
C ASP A 34 15.34 -20.88 -9.28
N LEU A 35 14.70 -19.70 -9.29
CA LEU A 35 13.91 -19.22 -8.16
C LEU A 35 12.65 -20.07 -7.93
N VAL A 36 12.01 -20.53 -9.01
CA VAL A 36 10.84 -21.42 -8.94
C VAL A 36 11.24 -22.79 -8.40
N ASP A 37 12.37 -23.35 -8.84
CA ASP A 37 12.84 -24.64 -8.34
C ASP A 37 13.38 -24.55 -6.90
N PHE A 38 13.99 -23.42 -6.52
CA PHE A 38 14.31 -23.13 -5.13
C PHE A 38 13.04 -23.03 -4.27
N SER A 39 12.00 -22.35 -4.76
CA SER A 39 10.72 -22.24 -4.04
C SER A 39 10.04 -23.59 -3.81
N LYS A 40 10.10 -24.50 -4.79
CA LYS A 40 9.45 -25.82 -4.66
C LYS A 40 10.16 -26.72 -3.65
N ASN A 41 11.50 -26.67 -3.62
CA ASN A 41 12.30 -27.63 -2.83
C ASN A 41 12.71 -27.10 -1.45
N PHE A 42 12.84 -25.78 -1.26
CA PHE A 42 13.32 -25.19 0.01
C PHE A 42 12.21 -24.62 0.90
N ILE A 43 11.03 -24.28 0.35
CA ILE A 43 10.01 -23.52 1.09
C ILE A 43 8.83 -24.40 1.52
N ARG A 44 8.61 -25.55 0.88
CA ARG A 44 7.40 -26.35 1.06
C ARG A 44 7.74 -27.83 1.25
N GLU A 45 7.80 -28.28 2.49
CA GLU A 45 7.99 -29.70 2.83
C GLU A 45 6.65 -30.45 2.80
N CYS A 46 5.55 -29.77 3.14
CA CYS A 46 4.21 -30.33 3.12
C CYS A 46 3.18 -29.31 2.63
N SER A 47 2.09 -29.81 2.05
CA SER A 47 0.90 -29.06 1.66
C SER A 47 -0.35 -29.55 2.39
N ASP A 48 -0.33 -30.78 2.87
CA ASP A 48 -1.37 -31.41 3.67
C ASP A 48 -0.75 -32.35 4.71
N ASN A 49 -1.57 -32.83 5.64
CA ASN A 49 -1.11 -33.73 6.70
C ASN A 49 -0.74 -35.13 6.16
N LEU A 50 -1.21 -35.50 4.97
CA LEU A 50 -0.96 -36.82 4.36
C LEU A 50 0.48 -36.94 3.83
N GLN A 51 1.15 -35.80 3.60
CA GLN A 51 2.57 -35.74 3.22
C GLN A 51 3.53 -35.84 4.41
N CYS A 52 3.01 -35.78 5.65
CA CYS A 52 3.79 -35.91 6.89
C CYS A 52 3.68 -37.32 7.48
N ASN A 53 4.58 -37.68 8.40
CA ASN A 53 4.54 -38.96 9.12
C ASN A 53 3.29 -39.06 10.02
N GLU A 54 2.90 -40.27 10.44
CA GLU A 54 1.65 -40.53 11.17
C GLU A 54 1.52 -39.74 12.50
N GLU A 55 2.65 -39.34 13.08
CA GLU A 55 2.72 -38.55 14.34
C GLU A 55 3.01 -37.06 14.09
N GLN A 56 2.88 -36.58 12.86
CA GLN A 56 3.19 -35.22 12.46
C GLN A 56 2.01 -34.54 11.74
N TYR A 57 1.96 -33.21 11.78
CA TYR A 57 0.98 -32.40 11.06
C TYR A 57 1.66 -31.32 10.23
N CYS A 58 1.03 -30.90 9.13
CA CYS A 58 1.55 -29.85 8.29
C CYS A 58 1.25 -28.47 8.89
N GLY A 59 2.31 -27.74 9.24
CA GLY A 59 2.22 -26.38 9.77
C GLY A 59 1.90 -25.33 8.71
N ALA A 60 1.51 -24.13 9.16
CA ALA A 60 1.27 -22.98 8.28
C ALA A 60 2.56 -22.47 7.60
N ASP A 61 3.72 -22.86 8.11
CA ASP A 61 5.05 -22.68 7.54
C ASP A 61 5.41 -23.74 6.49
N PHE A 62 4.46 -24.62 6.13
CA PHE A 62 4.63 -25.73 5.20
C PHE A 62 5.72 -26.74 5.61
N LYS A 63 5.90 -26.91 6.92
CA LYS A 63 6.80 -27.90 7.52
C LYS A 63 6.02 -28.92 8.34
N CYS A 64 6.53 -30.14 8.42
CA CYS A 64 5.94 -31.17 9.28
C CYS A 64 6.36 -30.94 10.73
N HIS A 65 5.39 -30.75 11.62
CA HIS A 65 5.59 -30.58 13.06
C HIS A 65 5.11 -31.82 13.80
N GLU A 66 5.76 -32.20 14.89
CA GLU A 66 5.28 -33.29 15.76
C GLU A 66 3.97 -32.90 16.43
N ILE A 67 3.02 -33.84 16.47
CA ILE A 67 1.77 -33.65 17.21
C ILE A 67 2.14 -33.62 18.70
N PRO A 68 1.89 -32.50 19.41
CA PRO A 68 2.21 -32.44 20.82
C PRO A 68 1.34 -33.46 21.56
N VAL A 69 1.96 -34.55 22.02
CA VAL A 69 1.37 -35.48 22.98
C VAL A 69 1.11 -34.69 24.25
N LYS A 70 -0.10 -34.14 24.38
CA LYS A 70 -0.54 -33.46 25.59
C LYS A 70 -0.64 -34.52 26.69
N GLU A 71 0.47 -34.76 27.39
CA GLU A 71 0.40 -35.16 28.78
C GLU A 71 -0.53 -34.17 29.45
N LYS A 72 -1.54 -34.67 30.17
CA LYS A 72 -2.61 -33.87 30.80
C LYS A 72 -2.02 -32.97 31.89
N THR A 73 -1.30 -31.93 31.52
CA THR A 73 -0.86 -30.86 32.42
C THR A 73 -2.04 -29.90 32.56
N ILE A 74 -2.87 -30.21 33.54
CA ILE A 74 -3.78 -29.33 34.29
C ILE A 74 -3.81 -27.88 33.74
N VAL A 75 -4.62 -27.64 32.71
CA VAL A 75 -4.71 -26.35 32.01
C VAL A 75 -5.59 -25.36 32.79
N GLN A 76 -5.39 -25.23 34.11
CA GLN A 76 -6.16 -24.28 34.92
C GLN A 76 -5.53 -22.88 35.01
N GLU A 77 -4.23 -22.71 34.75
CA GLU A 77 -3.59 -21.39 34.89
C GLU A 77 -3.63 -20.51 33.64
N TYR A 78 -3.71 -21.09 32.44
CA TYR A 78 -3.63 -20.31 31.18
C TYR A 78 -4.95 -19.62 30.77
N TYR A 79 -6.04 -19.79 31.51
CA TYR A 79 -7.30 -19.05 31.31
C TYR A 79 -7.44 -17.82 32.20
N SER A 80 -6.39 -17.47 32.97
CA SER A 80 -6.32 -16.25 33.77
C SER A 80 -5.45 -15.16 33.12
N TYR A 81 -5.28 -15.18 31.79
CA TYR A 81 -4.80 -13.98 31.10
C TYR A 81 -5.92 -12.96 31.15
N ASP A 82 -5.72 -11.95 31.98
CA ASP A 82 -6.65 -10.85 32.18
C ASP A 82 -6.84 -10.05 30.88
N LEU A 83 -7.75 -10.53 30.03
CA LEU A 83 -8.14 -9.93 28.75
C LEU A 83 -8.79 -8.55 28.93
N VAL A 84 -9.09 -8.15 30.17
CA VAL A 84 -9.60 -6.82 30.51
C VAL A 84 -8.54 -5.77 30.18
N SER A 85 -7.27 -6.04 30.47
CA SER A 85 -6.17 -5.12 30.18
C SER A 85 -6.05 -4.76 28.68
N PRO A 86 -5.93 -5.73 27.74
CA PRO A 86 -5.88 -5.40 26.31
C PRO A 86 -7.20 -4.80 25.79
N ALA A 87 -8.36 -5.21 26.31
CA ALA A 87 -9.65 -4.64 25.92
C ALA A 87 -9.77 -3.15 26.27
N ILE A 88 -9.29 -2.73 27.45
CA ILE A 88 -9.27 -1.32 27.86
C ILE A 88 -8.38 -0.49 26.94
N ILE A 89 -7.19 -1.00 26.59
CA ILE A 89 -6.25 -0.29 25.70
C ILE A 89 -6.89 -0.06 24.32
N ILE A 90 -7.52 -1.09 23.74
CA ILE A 90 -8.21 -0.99 22.44
C ILE A 90 -9.38 0.00 22.52
N GLY A 91 -10.18 -0.07 23.60
CA GLY A 91 -11.29 0.85 23.82
C GLY A 91 -10.86 2.31 23.86
N ILE A 92 -9.80 2.63 24.61
CA ILE A 92 -9.26 4.00 24.69
C ILE A 92 -8.73 4.47 23.33
N ALA A 93 -8.04 3.61 22.59
CA ALA A 93 -7.51 3.95 21.26
C ALA A 93 -8.63 4.34 20.28
N LEU A 94 -9.75 3.61 20.28
CA LEU A 94 -10.91 3.91 19.44
C LEU A 94 -11.56 5.25 19.80
N VAL A 95 -11.76 5.53 21.09
CA VAL A 95 -12.32 6.81 21.56
C VAL A 95 -11.41 7.97 21.15
N CYS A 96 -10.11 7.89 21.42
CA CYS A 96 -9.15 8.92 21.03
C CYS A 96 -9.09 9.13 19.52
N GLY A 97 -9.07 8.05 18.73
CA GLY A 97 -9.12 8.12 17.27
C GLY A 97 -10.36 8.85 16.76
N SER A 98 -11.54 8.53 17.32
CA SER A 98 -12.80 9.19 16.95
C SER A 98 -12.80 10.69 17.23
N LEU A 99 -12.21 11.14 18.34
CA LEU A 99 -12.14 12.56 18.70
C LEU A 99 -11.19 13.33 17.80
N ILE A 100 -10.06 12.73 17.41
CA ILE A 100 -9.10 13.33 16.47
C ILE A 100 -9.76 13.51 15.09
N LEU A 101 -10.44 12.48 14.58
CA LEU A 101 -11.15 12.54 13.30
C LEU A 101 -12.28 13.57 13.34
N LYS A 102 -13.09 13.60 14.40
CA LYS A 102 -14.15 14.60 14.59
C LYS A 102 -13.62 16.04 14.62
N LYS A 103 -12.42 16.26 15.16
CA LYS A 103 -11.79 17.59 15.20
C LYS A 103 -11.22 18.02 13.84
N LYS A 104 -10.82 17.09 12.98
CA LYS A 104 -10.40 17.39 11.60
C LYS A 104 -11.59 17.76 10.72
N ASN A 105 -12.66 16.97 10.75
CA ASN A 105 -13.82 17.21 9.89
C ASN A 105 -14.50 18.56 10.18
N LYS A 106 -14.57 18.98 11.46
CA LYS A 106 -15.10 20.30 11.83
C LYS A 106 -14.29 21.49 11.28
N LYS A 107 -12.99 21.31 11.00
CA LYS A 107 -12.15 22.37 10.42
C LYS A 107 -12.30 22.45 8.90
N GLU A 108 -12.64 21.34 8.26
CA GLU A 108 -12.83 21.27 6.80
C GLU A 108 -14.24 21.73 6.42
N GLU A 109 -15.26 21.30 7.16
CA GLU A 109 -16.66 21.75 6.98
C GLU A 109 -16.78 23.29 7.12
N GLY A 110 -16.14 23.88 8.14
CA GLY A 110 -16.11 25.35 8.28
C GLY A 110 -15.24 26.10 7.26
N ARG A 111 -14.38 25.41 6.50
CA ARG A 111 -13.55 25.99 5.43
C ARG A 111 -14.23 25.91 4.07
N GLU A 112 -14.96 24.83 3.79
CA GLU A 112 -15.75 24.68 2.56
C GLU A 112 -16.95 25.62 2.52
N ASP A 113 -17.69 25.77 3.63
CA ASP A 113 -18.83 26.69 3.69
C ASP A 113 -18.41 28.14 3.40
N ASN A 114 -17.30 28.59 3.99
CA ASN A 114 -16.78 29.94 3.76
C ASN A 114 -16.32 30.18 2.31
N ALA A 115 -15.73 29.17 1.67
CA ALA A 115 -15.28 29.28 0.28
C ALA A 115 -16.48 29.38 -0.68
N TYR A 116 -17.54 28.61 -0.43
CA TYR A 116 -18.77 28.67 -1.21
C TYR A 116 -19.46 30.04 -1.12
N TYR A 117 -19.60 30.60 0.08
CA TYR A 117 -20.19 31.93 0.25
C TYR A 117 -19.38 33.05 -0.40
N GLN A 118 -18.04 32.99 -0.35
CA GLN A 118 -17.18 33.97 -1.01
C GLN A 118 -17.34 33.92 -2.53
N GLN A 119 -17.39 32.73 -3.12
CA GLN A 119 -17.56 32.57 -4.57
C GLN A 119 -18.93 33.08 -5.03
N TYR A 120 -19.99 32.79 -4.25
CA TYR A 120 -21.35 33.26 -4.56
C TYR A 120 -21.45 34.80 -4.55
N GLN A 121 -20.82 35.47 -3.59
CA GLN A 121 -20.81 36.94 -3.55
C GLN A 121 -20.08 37.57 -4.74
N GLN A 122 -18.97 36.97 -5.18
CA GLN A 122 -18.25 37.46 -6.36
C GLN A 122 -19.08 37.31 -7.64
N GLN A 123 -19.80 36.21 -7.80
CA GLN A 123 -20.71 36.03 -8.94
C GLN A 123 -21.85 37.05 -8.95
N TYR A 124 -22.44 37.33 -7.79
CA TYR A 124 -23.51 38.34 -7.68
C TYR A 124 -23.02 39.75 -8.05
N GLN A 125 -21.81 40.13 -7.65
CA GLN A 125 -21.24 41.43 -8.01
C GLN A 125 -20.98 41.56 -9.52
N GLN A 126 -20.54 40.48 -10.17
CA GLN A 126 -20.31 40.49 -11.63
C GLN A 126 -21.62 40.50 -12.42
N GLN A 127 -22.66 39.83 -11.92
CA GLN A 127 -23.92 39.69 -12.65
C GLN A 127 -24.81 40.94 -12.58
N TYR A 128 -24.69 41.78 -11.53
CA TYR A 128 -25.53 42.97 -11.35
C TYR A 128 -24.75 44.25 -11.01
N PRO A 129 -23.78 44.70 -11.84
CA PRO A 129 -23.03 45.92 -11.57
C PRO A 129 -23.91 47.19 -11.52
N GLN A 130 -25.08 47.14 -12.16
CA GLN A 130 -26.04 48.24 -12.23
C GLN A 130 -26.80 48.49 -10.91
N PHE A 131 -26.94 47.47 -10.05
CA PHE A 131 -27.70 47.61 -8.81
C PHE A 131 -26.93 48.43 -7.76
N GLN A 132 -25.59 48.35 -7.77
CA GLN A 132 -24.73 49.09 -6.85
C GLN A 132 -24.84 50.61 -7.03
N GLN A 133 -25.03 51.08 -8.27
CA GLN A 133 -25.16 52.50 -8.58
C GLN A 133 -26.48 53.10 -8.06
N SER A 134 -27.54 52.29 -7.93
CA SER A 134 -28.82 52.76 -7.41
C SER A 134 -28.81 52.98 -5.89
N LEU A 135 -28.08 52.13 -5.15
CA LEU A 135 -27.94 52.25 -3.68
C LEU A 135 -27.17 53.50 -3.26
N ASP A 136 -26.20 53.93 -4.07
CA ASP A 136 -25.40 55.13 -3.80
C ASP A 136 -26.21 56.42 -4.04
N GLN A 137 -27.22 56.39 -4.92
CA GLN A 137 -28.10 57.54 -5.15
C GLN A 137 -29.15 57.73 -4.06
N THR A 138 -29.49 56.70 -3.28
CA THR A 138 -30.38 56.81 -2.11
C THR A 138 -29.69 57.32 -0.84
N LYS A 139 -28.37 57.52 -0.85
CA LYS A 139 -27.58 57.97 0.31
C LYS A 139 -27.22 59.47 0.29
N LYS A 140 -27.77 60.23 -0.66
CA LYS A 140 -27.76 61.70 -0.67
C LYS A 140 -29.14 62.22 -0.33
#